data_AF-A0A4S2HM57-F1
#
_entry.id   AF-A0A4S2HM57-F1
#
_cell.length_a   1.000
_cell.length_b   1.000
_cell.length_c   1.000
_cell.angle_alpha   90.00
_cell.angle_beta   90.00
_cell.angle_gamma   90.00
#
_symmetry.space_group_name_H-M   'P 1'
#
loop_
_entity.id
_entity.type
_entity.pdbx_description
1 polymer ?
#
loop_
_entity_poly.entity_id
_entity_poly.type
_entity_poly.pdbx_seq_one_letter_code
_entity_poly.pdbx_strand_id
1 'polypeptide(L)'
;MNFSDMIVGKNGFLVKLRVNSSFNEQIYTDIINYLNDNVPKWKSSGFIPIADAVPIFNLIDGLSGGSRFWSEEIQLRAEDAVLEIQDILNTLEE
;
A
#
# COMPACT_ATOMS: atom_id res chain seq x y z
N MET A 1 -5.31 -2.62 -14.25
CA MET A 1 -4.52 -3.54 -13.41
C MET A 1 -5.40 -3.83 -12.19
N ASN A 2 -5.52 -5.08 -11.72
CA ASN A 2 -6.27 -5.30 -10.47
C ASN A 2 -5.43 -4.81 -9.28
N PHE A 3 -6.06 -4.61 -8.14
CA PHE A 3 -5.41 -4.03 -6.97
C PHE A 3 -4.20 -4.86 -6.49
N SER A 4 -4.31 -6.19 -6.52
CA SER A 4 -3.19 -7.09 -6.19
C SER A 4 -1.99 -6.88 -7.12
N ASP A 5 -2.22 -6.82 -8.42
CA ASP A 5 -1.17 -6.60 -9.43
C ASP A 5 -0.47 -5.25 -9.25
N MET A 6 -1.19 -4.22 -8.79
CA MET A 6 -0.60 -2.89 -8.51
C MET A 6 0.41 -2.95 -7.38
N ILE A 7 0.22 -3.84 -6.40
CA ILE A 7 1.08 -3.95 -5.22
C ILE A 7 2.18 -5.00 -5.45
N VAL A 8 1.79 -6.25 -5.71
CA VAL A 8 2.69 -7.42 -5.75
C VAL A 8 2.97 -7.94 -7.16
N GLY A 9 2.32 -7.40 -8.19
CA GLY A 9 2.54 -7.81 -9.57
C GLY A 9 3.98 -7.55 -10.04
N LYS A 10 4.36 -8.14 -11.19
CA LYS A 10 5.73 -8.03 -11.75
C LYS A 10 6.21 -6.59 -11.92
N ASN A 11 5.29 -5.67 -12.20
CA ASN A 11 5.56 -4.22 -12.33
C ASN A 11 4.95 -3.41 -11.19
N GLY A 12 4.48 -4.08 -10.13
CA GLY A 12 3.81 -3.48 -9.00
C GLY A 12 4.76 -2.71 -8.08
N PHE A 13 4.16 -1.93 -7.20
CA PHE A 13 4.82 -1.01 -6.30
C PHE A 13 5.94 -1.67 -5.48
N LEU A 14 5.66 -2.80 -4.82
CA LEU A 14 6.65 -3.46 -3.96
C LEU A 14 7.81 -4.08 -4.74
N VAL A 15 7.60 -4.45 -6.01
CA VAL A 15 8.69 -4.94 -6.87
C VAL A 15 9.60 -3.77 -7.24
N LYS A 16 9.03 -2.62 -7.62
CA LYS A 16 9.81 -1.40 -7.90
C LYS A 16 10.60 -0.94 -6.67
N LEU A 17 9.96 -0.94 -5.51
CA LEU A 17 10.57 -0.50 -4.26
C LEU A 17 11.73 -1.42 -3.84
N ARG A 18 11.56 -2.74 -3.93
CA ARG A 18 12.59 -3.71 -3.50
C ARG A 18 13.73 -3.90 -4.50
N VAL A 19 13.41 -3.97 -5.80
CA VAL A 19 14.41 -4.29 -6.82
C VAL A 19 15.17 -3.05 -7.27
N ASN A 20 14.49 -1.91 -7.37
CA ASN A 20 15.06 -0.70 -7.94
C ASN A 20 15.36 0.38 -6.90
N SER A 21 15.09 0.14 -5.61
CA SER A 21 15.15 1.16 -4.56
C SER A 21 14.48 2.45 -5.02
N SER A 22 13.24 2.35 -5.51
CA SER A 22 12.53 3.49 -6.08
C SER A 22 11.08 3.47 -5.62
N PHE A 23 10.68 4.56 -4.97
CA PHE A 23 9.29 4.82 -4.59
C PHE A 23 8.54 5.35 -5.82
N ASN A 24 7.63 4.54 -6.36
CA ASN A 24 6.85 4.94 -7.54
C ASN A 24 5.58 5.68 -7.09
N GLU A 25 5.65 7.02 -7.06
CA GLU A 25 4.56 7.88 -6.60
C GLU A 25 3.25 7.71 -7.40
N GLN A 26 3.34 7.41 -8.70
CA GLN A 26 2.13 7.21 -9.51
C GLN A 26 1.38 5.95 -9.07
N ILE A 27 2.09 4.82 -8.95
CA ILE A 27 1.47 3.56 -8.51
C ILE A 27 0.96 3.71 -7.07
N TYR A 28 1.72 4.39 -6.21
CA TYR A 28 1.30 4.66 -4.84
C TYR A 28 0.01 5.50 -4.78
N THR A 29 -0.06 6.57 -5.57
CA THR A 29 -1.27 7.40 -5.68
C THR A 29 -2.47 6.59 -6.14
N ASP A 30 -2.29 5.70 -7.12
CA ASP A 30 -3.36 4.83 -7.60
C ASP A 30 -3.82 3.84 -6.52
N ILE A 31 -2.91 3.35 -5.67
CA ILE A 31 -3.22 2.52 -4.50
C ILE A 31 -4.05 3.31 -3.47
N ILE A 32 -3.63 4.52 -3.12
CA ILE A 32 -4.34 5.37 -2.15
C ILE A 32 -5.74 5.74 -2.65
N ASN A 33 -5.89 6.08 -3.93
CA ASN A 33 -7.19 6.32 -4.53
C ASN A 33 -8.10 5.09 -4.44
N TYR A 34 -7.56 3.90 -4.72
CA TYR A 34 -8.31 2.65 -4.56
C TYR A 34 -8.77 2.42 -3.11
N LEU A 35 -7.90 2.67 -2.13
CA LEU A 35 -8.26 2.52 -0.71
C LEU A 35 -9.36 3.52 -0.31
N ASN A 36 -9.20 4.80 -0.66
CA ASN A 36 -10.20 5.83 -0.36
C ASN A 36 -11.57 5.53 -0.98
N ASP A 37 -11.61 4.92 -2.18
CA ASP A 37 -12.85 4.55 -2.85
C ASP A 37 -13.53 3.30 -2.25
N ASN A 38 -12.77 2.40 -1.63
CA ASN A 38 -13.27 1.08 -1.23
C ASN A 38 -13.42 0.89 0.28
N VAL A 39 -12.59 1.54 1.10
CA VAL A 39 -12.69 1.47 2.57
C VAL A 39 -14.09 1.86 3.07
N PRO A 40 -14.73 2.95 2.59
CA PRO A 40 -16.11 3.27 3.00
C PRO A 40 -17.12 2.17 2.63
N LYS A 41 -16.91 1.47 1.51
CA LYS A 41 -17.77 0.37 1.06
C LYS A 41 -17.58 -0.87 1.94
N TRP A 42 -16.33 -1.19 2.29
CA TRP A 42 -16.02 -2.28 3.20
C TRP A 42 -16.58 -2.01 4.60
N LYS A 43 -16.45 -0.77 5.09
CA LYS A 43 -17.06 -0.31 6.34
C LYS A 43 -18.58 -0.52 6.33
N SER A 44 -19.26 -0.01 5.30
CA SER A 44 -20.72 -0.13 5.19
C SER A 44 -21.21 -1.57 5.04
N SER A 45 -20.42 -2.46 4.45
CA SER A 45 -20.80 -3.86 4.21
C SER A 45 -20.35 -4.80 5.33
N GLY A 46 -19.43 -4.36 6.21
CA GLY A 46 -18.89 -5.16 7.30
C GLY A 46 -17.93 -6.26 6.86
N PHE A 47 -17.43 -6.23 5.62
CA PHE A 47 -16.44 -7.20 5.15
C PHE A 47 -15.43 -6.57 4.17
N ILE A 48 -14.20 -7.08 4.23
CA ILE A 48 -13.14 -6.76 3.26
C ILE A 48 -12.94 -8.01 2.38
N PRO A 49 -13.01 -7.91 1.05
CA PRO A 49 -12.68 -9.04 0.18
C PRO A 49 -11.26 -9.53 0.43
N ILE A 50 -11.05 -10.86 0.47
CA ILE A 50 -9.71 -11.46 0.62
C ILE A 50 -8.76 -10.96 -0.47
N ALA A 51 -9.27 -10.75 -1.69
CA ALA A 51 -8.53 -10.23 -2.82
C ALA A 51 -7.96 -8.82 -2.59
N ASP A 52 -8.54 -8.05 -1.65
CA ASP A 52 -8.06 -6.73 -1.25
C ASP A 52 -7.24 -6.78 0.04
N ALA A 53 -7.69 -7.57 1.04
CA ALA A 53 -7.02 -7.69 2.34
C ALA A 53 -5.58 -8.23 2.23
N VAL A 54 -5.36 -9.29 1.45
CA VAL A 54 -4.03 -9.91 1.34
C VAL A 54 -3.00 -8.94 0.72
N PRO A 55 -3.29 -8.26 -0.41
CA PRO A 55 -2.39 -7.23 -0.93
C PRO A 55 -2.13 -6.07 0.04
N ILE A 56 -3.13 -5.62 0.82
CA ILE A 56 -2.93 -4.57 1.83
C ILE A 56 -1.90 -5.00 2.87
N PHE A 57 -2.02 -6.22 3.41
CA PHE A 57 -1.04 -6.71 4.37
C PHE A 57 0.36 -6.80 3.78
N ASN A 58 0.50 -7.27 2.54
CA ASN A 58 1.78 -7.30 1.85
C ASN A 58 2.35 -5.89 1.64
N LEU A 59 1.51 -4.89 1.35
CA LEU A 59 1.91 -3.51 1.16
C LEU A 59 2.47 -2.93 2.46
N ILE A 60 1.74 -3.07 3.57
CA ILE A 60 2.17 -2.59 4.88
C ILE A 60 3.47 -3.28 5.30
N ASP A 61 3.53 -4.61 5.23
CA ASP A 61 4.75 -5.38 5.55
C ASP A 61 5.94 -4.94 4.69
N GLY A 62 5.73 -4.79 3.39
CA GLY A 62 6.78 -4.38 2.45
C GLY A 62 7.30 -2.96 2.66
N LEU A 63 6.44 -2.04 3.10
CA LEU A 63 6.84 -0.67 3.45
C LEU A 63 7.53 -0.61 4.82
N SER A 64 6.96 -1.26 5.83
CA SER A 64 7.51 -1.29 7.19
C SER A 64 8.81 -2.09 7.32
N GLY A 65 9.05 -3.06 6.43
CA GLY A 65 10.23 -3.91 6.47
C GLY A 65 11.57 -3.18 6.24
N GLY A 66 11.54 -2.00 5.61
CA GLY A 66 12.73 -1.20 5.36
C GLY A 66 13.75 -1.86 4.42
N SER A 67 14.81 -1.12 4.08
CA SER A 67 15.97 -1.69 3.39
C SER A 67 17.21 -0.84 3.62
N ARG A 68 18.34 -1.47 3.91
CA ARG A 68 19.65 -0.80 3.99
C ARG A 68 20.11 -0.17 2.66
N PHE A 69 19.44 -0.50 1.56
CA PHE A 69 19.74 0.00 0.22
C PHE A 69 18.84 1.17 -0.19
N TRP A 70 17.89 1.56 0.65
CA TRP A 70 17.10 2.77 0.43
C TRP A 70 17.91 3.99 0.84
N SER A 71 17.70 5.09 0.12
CA SER A 71 18.12 6.40 0.59
C SER A 71 17.26 6.81 1.79
N GLU A 72 17.76 7.77 2.57
CA GLU A 72 16.99 8.40 3.65
C GLU A 72 15.65 8.94 3.15
N GLU A 73 15.62 9.58 1.97
CA GLU A 73 14.40 10.08 1.33
C GLU A 73 13.37 8.96 1.11
N ILE A 74 13.78 7.82 0.58
CA ILE A 74 12.87 6.69 0.32
C ILE A 74 12.39 6.08 1.63
N GLN A 75 13.26 6.02 2.63
CA GLN A 75 12.89 5.50 3.94
C GLN A 75 11.83 6.37 4.61
N LEU A 76 12.04 7.69 4.65
CA LEU A 76 11.04 8.65 5.14
C LEU A 76 9.73 8.53 4.36
N ARG A 77 9.81 8.44 3.02
CA ARG A 77 8.61 8.31 2.20
C ARG A 77 7.86 7.00 2.45
N ALA A 78 8.56 5.90 2.70
CA ALA A 78 7.96 4.63 3.06
C ALA A 78 7.29 4.67 4.44
N GLU A 79 7.92 5.35 5.42
CA GLU A 79 7.33 5.57 6.75
C GLU A 79 6.05 6.40 6.66
N ASP A 80 6.08 7.53 5.94
CA ASP A 80 4.89 8.36 5.70
C ASP A 80 3.77 7.56 5.02
N ALA A 81 4.12 6.71 4.05
CA ALA A 81 3.17 5.88 3.34
C ALA A 81 2.49 4.85 4.24
N VAL A 82 3.22 4.25 5.19
CA VAL A 82 2.63 3.33 6.18
C VAL A 82 1.61 4.06 7.03
N LEU A 83 1.96 5.24 7.54
CA LEU A 83 1.07 6.04 8.39
C LEU A 83 -0.20 6.43 7.63
N GLU A 84 -0.08 6.91 6.40
CA GLU A 84 -1.21 7.29 5.55
C GLU A 84 -2.16 6.10 5.30
N ILE A 85 -1.61 4.93 4.97
CA ILE A 85 -2.41 3.71 4.76
C ILE A 85 -3.10 3.28 6.06
N GLN A 86 -2.39 3.33 7.19
CA GLN A 86 -2.95 2.98 8.50
C GLN A 86 -4.08 3.93 8.89
N ASP A 87 -3.92 5.23 8.68
CA ASP A 87 -4.95 6.22 8.95
C ASP A 87 -6.22 5.95 8.12
N ILE A 88 -6.07 5.64 6.83
CA ILE A 88 -7.20 5.27 5.97
C ILE A 88 -7.89 4.01 6.52
N LEU A 89 -7.14 2.97 6.88
CA LEU A 89 -7.71 1.71 7.37
C LEU A 89 -8.31 1.82 8.77
N ASN A 90 -7.79 2.67 9.64
CA ASN A 90 -8.31 2.90 10.98
C ASN A 90 -9.76 3.41 10.96
N THR A 91 -10.19 4.05 9.86
CA THR A 91 -11.60 4.43 9.68
C THR A 91 -12.56 3.25 9.65
N LEU A 92 -12.08 2.01 9.47
CA LEU A 92 -12.88 0.78 9.58
C LEU A 92 -13.30 0.45 11.03
N GLU A 93 -12.54 0.92 12.03
CA GLU A 93 -12.84 0.67 13.45
C GLU A 93 -13.87 1.67 14.02
N GLU A 94 -13.96 2.86 13.44
CA GLU A 94 -14.90 3.94 13.83
C GLU A 94 -16.35 3.64 13.46
#